data_AF-A0A0D6PI11-F1
#
_entry.id   AF-A0A0D6PI11-F1
#
_cell.length_a   1.000
_cell.length_b   1.000
_cell.length_c   1.000
_cell.angle_alpha   90.00
_cell.angle_beta   90.00
_cell.angle_gamma   90.00
#
_symmetry.space_group_name_H-M   'P 1'
#
loop_
_entity.id
_entity.type
_entity.pdbx_description
1 polymer ?
#
loop_
_entity_poly.entity_id
_entity_poly.type
_entity_poly.pdbx_seq_one_letter_code
_entity_poly.pdbx_strand_id
1 'polypeptide(L)'
;MILNGAVIRFKTRTKLELNNHARFLFGKQVMRLEDATSPARQAYYALQQVYIGPEEERAAALDEAREVIGGYLAAAGPKGKADWAALQRLATEETALEALKLARRIIRDEETSPRGN
;
A
#
# COMPACT_ATOMS: atom_id res chain seq x y z
N MET A 1 0.06 -6.02 -14.35
CA MET A 1 0.15 -6.93 -13.18
C MET A 1 1.60 -7.00 -12.80
N ILE A 2 1.93 -6.91 -11.51
CA ILE A 2 3.31 -6.97 -11.00
C ILE A 2 3.45 -8.24 -10.16
N LEU A 3 4.54 -8.99 -10.36
CA LEU A 3 4.83 -10.27 -9.72
C LEU A 3 6.28 -10.26 -9.21
N ASN A 4 6.48 -10.23 -7.89
CA ASN A 4 7.83 -10.26 -7.32
C ASN A 4 8.22 -11.65 -6.87
N GLY A 5 9.39 -12.09 -7.33
CA GLY A 5 9.96 -13.41 -7.03
C GLY A 5 9.26 -14.57 -7.74
N ALA A 6 8.27 -14.32 -8.61
CA ALA A 6 7.48 -15.37 -9.25
C ALA A 6 8.25 -16.15 -10.33
N VAL A 7 8.34 -17.48 -10.19
CA VAL A 7 8.68 -18.37 -11.30
C VAL A 7 7.40 -18.72 -12.05
N ILE A 8 7.26 -18.20 -13.27
CA ILE A 8 6.06 -18.35 -14.08
C ILE A 8 6.25 -19.50 -15.08
N ARG A 9 5.26 -20.40 -15.16
CA ARG A 9 5.19 -21.44 -16.20
C ARG A 9 3.92 -21.28 -17.02
N PHE A 10 4.05 -21.35 -18.34
CA PHE A 10 2.91 -21.45 -19.25
C PHE A 10 2.44 -22.89 -19.33
N LYS A 11 1.22 -23.16 -18.86
CA LYS A 11 0.61 -24.51 -18.93
C LYS A 11 -0.19 -24.69 -20.21
N THR A 12 -0.89 -23.64 -20.66
CA THR A 12 -1.57 -23.58 -21.95
C THR A 12 -1.49 -22.15 -22.49
N ARG A 13 -2.06 -21.90 -23.69
CA ARG A 13 -2.17 -20.53 -24.26
C ARG A 13 -2.96 -19.55 -23.39
N THR A 14 -3.73 -20.03 -22.41
CA THR A 14 -4.60 -19.20 -21.54
C THR A 14 -4.33 -19.41 -20.06
N LYS A 15 -3.38 -20.28 -19.69
CA LYS A 15 -3.08 -20.63 -18.29
C LYS A 15 -1.62 -20.41 -17.97
N LEU A 16 -1.40 -19.58 -16.97
CA LEU A 16 -0.13 -19.30 -16.33
C LEU A 16 -0.19 -19.84 -14.91
N GLU A 17 0.85 -20.53 -14.48
CA GLU A 17 1.00 -21.03 -13.12
C GLU A 17 2.21 -20.37 -12.44
N LEU A 18 2.03 -20.02 -11.17
CA LEU A 18 3.09 -19.55 -10.27
C LEU A 18 3.63 -20.76 -9.52
N ASN A 19 4.91 -21.09 -9.71
CA ASN A 19 5.53 -22.26 -9.11
C ASN A 19 6.12 -22.00 -7.72
N ASN A 20 5.96 -20.78 -7.18
CA ASN A 20 6.40 -20.41 -5.85
C ASN A 20 5.53 -19.29 -5.25
N HIS A 21 5.73 -19.01 -3.96
CA HIS A 21 5.11 -17.87 -3.31
C HIS A 21 5.62 -16.56 -3.91
N ALA A 22 4.70 -15.73 -4.39
CA ALA A 22 5.00 -14.43 -4.97
C ALA A 22 4.04 -13.37 -4.41
N ARG A 23 4.57 -12.17 -4.18
CA ARG A 23 3.76 -10.99 -3.88
C ARG A 23 3.27 -10.39 -5.19
N PHE A 24 1.98 -10.08 -5.28
CA PHE A 24 1.39 -9.56 -6.51
C PHE A 24 0.32 -8.51 -6.29
N LEU A 25 0.21 -7.59 -7.26
CA LEU A 25 -0.88 -6.63 -7.38
C LEU A 25 -1.42 -6.63 -8.80
N PHE A 26 -2.75 -6.56 -8.92
CA PHE A 26 -3.41 -6.34 -10.20
C PHE A 26 -3.18 -4.90 -10.68
N GLY A 27 -3.24 -4.67 -11.99
CA GLY A 27 -2.97 -3.33 -12.56
C GLY A 27 -3.82 -2.22 -11.95
N LYS A 28 -5.12 -2.49 -11.71
CA LYS A 28 -6.05 -1.57 -11.02
C LYS A 28 -5.71 -1.27 -9.55
N GLN A 29 -4.72 -1.96 -8.99
CA GLN A 29 -4.23 -1.76 -7.62
C GLN A 29 -2.86 -1.10 -7.59
N VAL A 30 -2.20 -0.94 -8.74
CA VAL A 30 -0.91 -0.25 -8.78
C VAL A 30 -1.16 1.25 -8.89
N MET A 31 -0.58 2.02 -7.97
CA MET A 31 -0.57 3.47 -7.96
C MET A 31 0.78 3.97 -8.48
N ARG A 32 0.76 5.02 -9.30
CA ARG A 32 1.98 5.71 -9.74
C ARG A 32 2.35 6.81 -8.74
N LEU A 33 3.62 7.20 -8.74
CA LEU A 33 4.10 8.28 -7.87
C LEU A 33 3.34 9.60 -8.11
N GLU A 34 3.04 9.90 -9.37
CA GLU A 34 2.26 11.09 -9.78
C GLU A 34 0.83 11.12 -9.21
N ASP A 35 0.25 9.96 -8.88
CA ASP A 35 -1.09 9.83 -8.29
C ASP A 35 -1.08 9.96 -6.76
N ALA A 36 0.10 9.98 -6.12
CA ALA A 36 0.28 10.03 -4.67
C ALA A 36 0.15 11.48 -4.13
N THR A 37 -0.99 12.11 -4.39
CA THR A 37 -1.23 13.54 -4.15
C THR A 37 -1.91 13.87 -2.82
N SER A 38 -2.36 12.86 -2.06
CA SER A 38 -2.90 13.02 -0.70
C SER A 38 -2.11 12.18 0.31
N PRO A 39 -2.14 12.50 1.62
CA PRO A 39 -1.45 11.69 2.63
C PRO A 39 -1.82 10.20 2.56
N ALA A 40 -3.11 9.86 2.40
CA ALA A 40 -3.52 8.46 2.31
C ALA A 40 -2.99 7.77 1.05
N ARG A 41 -2.90 8.50 -0.08
CA ARG A 41 -2.34 8.01 -1.33
C ARG A 41 -0.81 7.84 -1.26
N GLN A 42 -0.12 8.77 -0.58
CA GLN A 42 1.32 8.65 -0.28
C GLN A 42 1.61 7.44 0.60
N ALA A 43 0.84 7.25 1.68
CA ALA A 43 0.97 6.08 2.55
C ALA A 43 0.71 4.78 1.76
N TYR A 44 -0.32 4.75 0.91
CA TYR A 44 -0.58 3.61 0.03
C TYR A 44 0.58 3.33 -0.93
N TYR A 45 1.14 4.37 -1.55
CA TYR A 45 2.25 4.23 -2.47
C TYR A 45 3.51 3.69 -1.79
N ALA A 46 3.88 4.22 -0.63
CA ALA A 46 5.02 3.70 0.15
C ALA A 46 4.81 2.24 0.57
N LEU A 47 3.62 1.90 1.09
CA LEU A 47 3.26 0.51 1.44
C LEU A 47 3.21 -0.42 0.22
N GLN A 48 2.88 0.10 -0.96
CA GLN A 48 2.96 -0.64 -2.22
C GLN A 48 4.41 -1.02 -2.51
N GLN A 49 5.35 -0.10 -2.33
CA GLN A 49 6.78 -0.40 -2.51
C GLN A 49 7.30 -1.39 -1.46
N VAL A 50 6.81 -1.33 -0.22
CA VAL A 50 7.13 -2.37 0.79
C VAL A 50 6.66 -3.77 0.35
N TYR A 51 5.54 -3.86 -0.38
CA TYR A 51 4.92 -5.13 -0.76
C TYR A 51 5.40 -5.68 -2.12
N ILE A 52 5.59 -4.83 -3.13
CA ILE A 52 5.98 -5.21 -4.51
C ILE A 52 7.22 -4.47 -5.02
N GLY A 53 7.97 -3.77 -4.16
CA GLY A 53 9.27 -3.21 -4.52
C GLY A 53 10.39 -4.26 -4.48
N PRO A 54 11.58 -3.90 -4.99
CA PRO A 54 12.82 -4.66 -4.77
C PRO A 54 13.09 -4.86 -3.28
N GLU A 55 13.75 -5.96 -2.90
CA GLU A 55 14.00 -6.26 -1.48
C GLU A 55 14.98 -5.25 -0.86
N GLU A 56 15.91 -4.73 -1.66
CA GLU A 56 16.90 -3.72 -1.27
C GLU A 56 16.27 -2.37 -0.92
N GLU A 57 15.15 -2.04 -1.57
CA GLU A 57 14.43 -0.78 -1.38
C GLU A 57 13.36 -0.90 -0.27
N ARG A 58 13.05 -2.11 0.18
CA ARG A 58 11.95 -2.38 1.13
C ARG A 58 12.12 -1.63 2.44
N ALA A 59 13.34 -1.55 2.98
CA ALA A 59 13.62 -0.84 4.22
C ALA A 59 13.35 0.67 4.08
N ALA A 60 13.84 1.29 3.01
CA ALA A 60 13.60 2.70 2.72
C ALA A 60 12.11 2.99 2.50
N ALA A 61 11.40 2.13 1.77
CA ALA A 61 9.96 2.25 1.57
C ALA A 61 9.16 2.13 2.88
N LEU A 62 9.63 1.31 3.83
CA LEU A 62 9.00 1.18 5.13
C LEU A 62 9.18 2.44 5.98
N ASP A 63 10.37 3.05 5.92
CA ASP A 63 10.65 4.30 6.61
C ASP A 63 9.82 5.45 6.02
N GLU A 64 9.71 5.53 4.68
CA GLU A 64 8.83 6.49 4.01
C GLU A 64 7.36 6.32 4.44
N ALA A 65 6.87 5.07 4.49
CA ALA A 65 5.51 4.79 4.96
C ALA A 65 5.30 5.26 6.41
N ARG A 66 6.28 5.01 7.29
CA ARG A 66 6.23 5.43 8.70
C ARG A 66 6.25 6.95 8.84
N GLU A 67 7.07 7.65 8.06
CA GLU A 67 7.13 9.11 8.07
C GLU A 67 5.81 9.73 7.64
N VAL A 68 5.22 9.27 6.54
CA VAL A 68 3.92 9.77 6.05
C VAL A 68 2.82 9.52 7.09
N ILE A 69 2.75 8.30 7.64
CA ILE A 69 1.74 7.93 8.66
C ILE A 69 1.92 8.74 9.94
N GLY A 70 3.17 8.87 10.42
CA GLY A 70 3.50 9.63 11.62
C GLY A 70 3.20 11.12 11.45
N GLY A 71 3.55 11.70 10.29
CA GLY A 71 3.26 13.08 9.94
C GLY A 71 1.76 13.38 9.96
N TYR A 72 0.95 12.49 9.37
CA TYR A 72 -0.50 12.61 9.45
C TYR A 72 -1.00 12.54 10.90
N LEU A 73 -0.58 11.53 11.68
CA LEU A 73 -1.02 11.34 13.06
C LEU A 73 -0.68 12.52 13.99
N ALA A 74 0.45 13.18 13.75
CA ALA A 74 0.88 14.37 14.48
C ALA A 74 0.01 15.59 14.16
N ALA A 75 -0.41 15.75 12.91
CA ALA A 75 -1.23 16.88 12.45
C ALA A 75 -2.75 16.63 12.53
N ALA A 76 -3.18 15.37 12.66
CA ALA A 76 -4.58 14.99 12.55
C ALA A 76 -5.43 15.36 13.77
N GLY A 77 -6.61 15.91 13.51
CA GLY A 77 -7.71 15.99 14.46
C GLY A 77 -8.32 14.61 14.78
N PRO A 78 -9.37 14.55 15.61
CA PRO A 78 -9.96 13.27 16.05
C PRO A 78 -10.54 12.43 14.90
N LYS A 79 -10.99 13.05 13.81
CA LYS A 79 -11.54 12.36 12.63
C LYS A 79 -10.43 11.59 11.90
N GLY A 80 -10.62 10.29 11.72
CA GLY A 80 -9.68 9.42 10.99
C GLY A 80 -8.44 8.98 11.78
N LYS A 81 -8.15 9.56 12.96
CA LYS A 81 -6.98 9.21 13.77
C LYS A 81 -6.92 7.72 14.15
N ALA A 82 -8.07 7.10 14.42
CA ALA A 82 -8.16 5.67 14.74
C ALA A 82 -7.72 4.79 13.55
N ASP A 83 -8.15 5.12 12.34
CA ASP A 83 -7.80 4.37 11.13
C ASP A 83 -6.31 4.49 10.82
N TRP A 84 -5.75 5.68 10.96
CA TRP A 84 -4.32 5.92 10.76
C TRP A 84 -3.45 5.27 11.85
N ALA A 85 -3.92 5.22 13.09
CA ALA A 85 -3.24 4.48 14.16
C ALA A 85 -3.26 2.96 13.91
N ALA A 86 -4.36 2.43 13.37
CA ALA A 86 -4.41 1.04 12.91
C ALA A 86 -3.44 0.80 11.74
N LEU A 87 -3.36 1.74 10.80
CA LEU A 87 -2.42 1.66 9.68
C LEU A 87 -0.96 1.64 10.15
N GLN A 88 -0.61 2.46 11.14
CA GLN A 88 0.72 2.47 11.75
C GLN A 88 1.09 1.13 12.37
N ARG A 89 0.15 0.48 13.08
CA ARG A 89 0.37 -0.85 13.67
C ARG A 89 0.60 -1.91 12.61
N LEU A 90 -0.25 -1.97 11.58
CA LEU A 90 -0.10 -2.94 10.49
C LEU A 90 1.23 -2.77 9.73
N ALA A 91 1.65 -1.52 9.50
CA ALA A 91 2.94 -1.23 8.88
C ALA A 91 4.13 -1.70 9.73
N THR A 92 3.99 -1.68 11.07
CA THR A 92 5.05 -2.10 12.01
C THR A 92 5.12 -3.61 12.19
N GLU A 93 3.98 -4.31 12.09
CA GLU A 93 3.87 -5.77 12.22
C GLU A 93 4.21 -6.54 10.92
N GLU A 94 4.82 -5.88 9.93
CA GLU A 94 5.15 -6.41 8.59
C GLU A 94 3.94 -6.98 7.81
N THR A 95 2.71 -6.61 8.17
CA THR A 95 1.49 -7.06 7.49
C THR A 95 1.15 -6.16 6.28
N ALA A 96 2.11 -6.01 5.36
CA ALA A 96 2.05 -5.04 4.26
C ALA A 96 0.78 -5.14 3.39
N LEU A 97 0.26 -6.36 3.15
CA LEU A 97 -0.97 -6.55 2.38
C LEU A 97 -2.21 -6.02 3.11
N GLU A 98 -2.30 -6.24 4.42
CA GLU A 98 -3.42 -5.73 5.23
C GLU A 98 -3.32 -4.20 5.39
N ALA A 99 -2.11 -3.68 5.55
CA ALA A 99 -1.84 -2.24 5.51
C ALA A 99 -2.29 -1.62 4.18
N LEU A 100 -2.00 -2.24 3.03
CA LEU A 100 -2.45 -1.81 1.71
C LEU A 100 -3.98 -1.80 1.57
N LYS A 101 -4.67 -2.84 2.08
CA LYS A 101 -6.13 -2.90 2.07
C LYS A 101 -6.73 -1.77 2.90
N LEU A 102 -6.19 -1.51 4.10
CA LEU A 102 -6.64 -0.45 4.97
C LEU A 102 -6.40 0.94 4.35
N ALA A 103 -5.19 1.20 3.85
CA ALA A 103 -4.86 2.46 3.17
C ALA A 103 -5.80 2.73 1.99
N ARG A 104 -6.17 1.69 1.22
CA ARG A 104 -7.14 1.83 0.13
C ARG A 104 -8.55 2.16 0.60
N ARG A 105 -8.97 1.65 1.75
CA ARG A 105 -10.24 2.04 2.36
C ARG A 105 -10.19 3.51 2.76
N ILE A 106 -9.12 3.95 3.44
CA ILE A 106 -8.93 5.34 3.85
C ILE A 106 -9.00 6.28 2.63
N ILE A 107 -8.35 5.95 1.51
CA ILE A 107 -8.44 6.73 0.26
C ILE A 107 -9.90 6.90 -0.21
N ARG A 108 -10.68 5.82 -0.18
CA ARG A 108 -12.09 5.86 -0.58
C ARG A 108 -12.94 6.70 0.38
N ASP A 109 -12.67 6.60 1.68
CA ASP A 109 -13.37 7.36 2.71
C ASP A 109 -13.07 8.87 2.58
N GLU A 110 -11.84 9.25 2.19
CA GLU A 110 -11.46 10.62 1.84
C GLU A 110 -12.18 11.12 0.56
N GLU A 111 -12.35 10.27 -0.44
CA GLU A 111 -13.01 10.61 -1.71
C GLU A 111 -14.54 10.76 -1.57
N THR A 112 -15.14 9.97 -0.68
CA THR A 112 -16.60 9.97 -0.43
C THR A 112 -17.03 11.02 0.60
N SER A 113 -16.12 11.48 1.46
CA SER A 113 -16.33 12.60 2.37
C SER A 113 -15.64 13.84 1.79
N PRO A 114 -16.29 14.61 0.88
CA PRO A 114 -15.68 15.83 0.38
C PRO A 114 -15.40 16.72 1.59
N ARG A 115 -14.18 17.26 1.67
CA ARG A 115 -13.79 18.24 2.69
C ARG A 115 -14.80 19.40 2.64
N GLY A 116 -15.81 19.36 3.51
CA GLY A 116 -16.97 20.24 3.42
C GLY A 116 -18.09 19.85 4.38
N ASN A 117 -17.83 19.99 5.68
CA ASN A 117 -18.63 20.81 6.60
C ASN A 117 -17.78 21.13 7.83
#